data_AF-A0A258GFZ3-F1
#
_entry.id   AF-A0A258GFZ3-F1
#
_cell.length_a   1.000
_cell.length_b   1.000
_cell.length_c   1.000
_cell.angle_alpha   90.00
_cell.angle_beta   90.00
_cell.angle_gamma   90.00
#
_symmetry.space_group_name_H-M   'P 1'
#
loop_
_entity.id
_entity.type
_entity.pdbx_description
1 polymer ?
#
loop_
_entity_poly.entity_id
_entity_poly.type
_entity_poly.pdbx_seq_one_letter_code
_entity_poly.pdbx_strand_id
1 'polypeptide(L)'
;MAKSGDIVVYRRDVCRVKDLIKKYRNDEDYYVLLPLNDETLTVYVSVENAAKLFRPVISREEAEELISKIPSIEPVEVGDRMIENVYRDLIHSNEHEDLVRVIKTAYLRSEEKLQKGLRRSEKDKTYFRMAEKILYSELSVCLEKTYNETEEYVVSQVRLLNAAK
;
A
#
# COMPACT_ATOMS: atom_id res chain seq x y z
N MET A 1 -17.83 3.45 15.26
CA MET A 1 -18.22 3.91 13.91
C MET A 1 -17.32 5.07 13.54
N ALA A 2 -16.83 5.11 12.30
CA ALA A 2 -15.99 6.21 11.84
C ALA A 2 -16.79 7.51 11.79
N LYS A 3 -16.12 8.63 12.05
CA LYS A 3 -16.67 9.98 12.07
C LYS A 3 -16.13 10.79 10.91
N SER A 4 -16.82 11.88 10.55
CA SER A 4 -16.28 12.85 9.60
C SER A 4 -14.92 13.36 10.08
N GLY A 5 -13.94 13.39 9.17
CA GLY A 5 -12.54 13.70 9.45
C GLY A 5 -11.66 12.49 9.72
N ASP A 6 -12.22 11.34 10.10
CA ASP A 6 -11.42 10.13 10.38
C ASP A 6 -10.68 9.66 9.11
N ILE A 7 -9.46 9.17 9.30
CA ILE A 7 -8.69 8.49 8.25
C ILE A 7 -8.84 6.98 8.43
N VAL A 8 -9.27 6.31 7.39
CA VAL A 8 -9.50 4.86 7.36
C VAL A 8 -8.90 4.27 6.10
N VAL A 9 -8.56 2.98 6.13
CA VAL A 9 -8.28 2.25 4.90
C VAL A 9 -9.56 1.56 4.46
N TYR A 10 -10.02 1.86 3.25
CA TYR A 10 -11.11 1.13 2.59
C TYR A 10 -10.52 0.30 1.46
N ARG A 11 -10.55 -1.02 1.62
CA ARG A 11 -9.83 -1.98 0.76
C ARG A 11 -8.33 -1.73 0.81
N ARG A 12 -7.80 -0.87 -0.06
CA ARG A 12 -6.37 -0.55 -0.18
C ARG A 12 -6.09 0.94 -0.24
N ASP A 13 -7.12 1.76 -0.38
CA ASP A 13 -6.97 3.19 -0.46
C ASP A 13 -7.17 3.79 0.93
N VAL A 14 -6.24 4.66 1.30
CA VAL A 14 -6.37 5.49 2.49
C VAL A 14 -7.35 6.59 2.14
N CYS A 15 -8.41 6.68 2.93
CA CYS A 15 -9.54 7.55 2.68
C CYS A 15 -9.80 8.44 3.90
N ARG A 16 -10.15 9.69 3.65
CA ARG A 16 -10.79 10.57 4.63
C ARG A 16 -12.30 10.37 4.57
N VAL A 17 -12.92 10.14 5.72
CA VAL A 17 -14.38 10.15 5.84
C VAL A 17 -14.86 11.60 5.73
N LYS A 18 -15.56 11.92 4.64
CA LYS A 18 -16.13 13.24 4.42
C LYS A 18 -17.44 13.41 5.18
N ASP A 19 -18.36 12.46 5.02
CA ASP A 19 -19.70 12.55 5.58
C ASP A 19 -20.39 11.18 5.71
N LEU A 20 -21.52 11.16 6.43
CA LEU A 20 -22.45 10.04 6.54
C LEU A 20 -23.84 10.47 6.06
N ILE A 21 -24.25 10.00 4.89
CA ILE A 21 -25.59 10.25 4.34
C ILE A 21 -26.55 9.22 4.91
N LYS A 22 -27.55 9.67 5.65
CA LYS A 22 -28.59 8.81 6.21
C LYS A 22 -29.69 8.51 5.20
N LYS A 23 -30.21 7.27 5.19
CA LYS A 23 -31.30 6.82 4.31
C LYS A 23 -31.11 7.23 2.84
N TYR A 24 -29.95 6.89 2.29
CA TYR A 24 -29.57 7.35 0.95
C TYR A 24 -30.19 6.46 -0.16
N ARG A 25 -29.71 5.23 -0.31
CA ARG A 25 -30.20 4.27 -1.28
C ARG A 25 -30.79 3.09 -0.53
N ASN A 26 -32.00 2.67 -0.92
CA ASN A 26 -32.74 1.58 -0.26
C ASN A 26 -32.90 1.80 1.26
N ASP A 27 -33.05 3.04 1.70
CA ASP A 27 -33.10 3.44 3.12
C ASP A 27 -31.85 3.07 3.96
N GLU A 28 -30.74 2.71 3.31
CA GLU A 28 -29.46 2.44 3.97
C GLU A 28 -28.61 3.70 4.14
N ASP A 29 -27.79 3.71 5.19
CA ASP A 29 -26.83 4.77 5.47
C ASP A 29 -25.52 4.52 4.70
N TYR A 30 -24.90 5.59 4.17
CA TYR A 30 -23.70 5.54 3.35
C TYR A 30 -22.60 6.50 3.83
N TYR A 31 -21.38 6.01 3.95
CA TYR A 31 -20.21 6.88 4.07
C TYR A 31 -19.83 7.48 2.72
N VAL A 32 -19.42 8.74 2.75
CA VAL A 32 -18.77 9.45 1.65
C VAL A 32 -17.29 9.53 1.96
N LEU A 33 -16.46 8.92 1.12
CA LEU A 33 -15.02 8.82 1.30
C LEU A 33 -14.29 9.58 0.21
N LEU A 34 -13.19 10.24 0.60
CA LEU A 34 -12.25 10.90 -0.31
C LEU A 34 -10.90 10.19 -0.19
N PRO A 35 -10.42 9.50 -1.24
CA PRO A 35 -9.07 8.92 -1.26
C PRO A 35 -8.01 10.01 -1.08
N LEU A 36 -7.03 9.81 -0.22
CA LEU A 36 -5.96 10.81 0.01
C LEU A 36 -5.02 10.95 -1.19
N ASN A 37 -4.94 9.92 -2.04
CA ASN A 37 -4.10 9.93 -3.24
C ASN A 37 -4.77 10.64 -4.43
N ASP A 38 -6.08 10.89 -4.35
CA ASP A 38 -6.88 11.62 -5.34
C ASP A 38 -8.19 12.10 -4.68
N GLU A 39 -8.13 13.26 -4.02
CA GLU A 39 -9.29 13.83 -3.33
C GLU A 39 -10.39 14.32 -4.30
N THR A 40 -10.16 14.29 -5.62
CA THR A 40 -11.21 14.59 -6.61
C THR A 40 -12.20 13.43 -6.76
N LEU A 41 -11.78 12.21 -6.38
CA LEU A 41 -12.64 11.04 -6.38
C LEU A 41 -13.51 11.02 -5.13
N THR A 42 -14.78 10.65 -5.31
CA THR A 42 -15.72 10.44 -4.20
C THR A 42 -16.25 9.02 -4.25
N VAL A 43 -16.06 8.28 -3.16
CA VAL A 43 -16.52 6.89 -3.03
C VAL A 43 -17.69 6.85 -2.05
N TYR A 44 -18.78 6.24 -2.48
CA TYR A 44 -19.96 6.00 -1.65
C TYR A 44 -20.00 4.52 -1.25
N VAL A 45 -20.03 4.22 0.04
CA VAL A 45 -20.08 2.85 0.56
C VAL A 45 -21.12 2.74 1.66
N SER A 46 -21.97 1.71 1.61
CA SER A 46 -22.96 1.49 2.67
C SER A 46 -22.27 1.19 4.00
N VAL A 47 -22.88 1.60 5.11
CA VAL A 47 -22.32 1.36 6.45
C VAL A 47 -22.07 -0.14 6.70
N GLU A 48 -22.92 -1.02 6.18
CA GLU A 48 -22.75 -2.47 6.29
C GLU A 48 -21.49 -2.96 5.57
N ASN A 49 -21.26 -2.51 4.33
CA ASN A 49 -20.07 -2.90 3.56
C ASN A 49 -18.80 -2.27 4.15
N ALA A 50 -18.88 -1.03 4.61
CA ALA A 50 -17.79 -0.36 5.31
C ALA A 50 -17.39 -1.12 6.58
N ALA A 51 -18.34 -1.62 7.37
CA ALA A 51 -18.04 -2.39 8.58
C ALA A 51 -17.22 -3.67 8.33
N LYS A 52 -17.30 -4.25 7.13
CA LYS A 52 -16.55 -5.45 6.73
C LYS A 52 -15.19 -5.14 6.08
N LEU A 53 -15.02 -3.93 5.54
CA LEU A 53 -13.90 -3.58 4.67
C LEU A 53 -13.04 -2.40 5.17
N PHE A 54 -13.50 -1.72 6.23
CA PHE A 54 -12.70 -0.72 6.90
C PHE A 54 -11.69 -1.40 7.81
N ARG A 55 -10.45 -0.95 7.71
CA ARG A 55 -9.42 -1.24 8.69
C ARG A 55 -8.78 0.07 9.15
N PRO A 56 -8.25 0.11 10.38
CA PRO A 56 -7.41 1.23 10.78
C PRO A 56 -6.19 1.30 9.86
N VAL A 57 -5.63 2.50 9.77
CA VAL A 57 -4.28 2.71 9.25
C VAL A 57 -3.31 1.99 10.19
N ILE A 58 -2.28 1.36 9.63
CA ILE A 58 -1.16 0.79 10.38
C ILE A 58 -0.67 1.78 11.45
N SER A 59 -0.42 1.28 12.67
CA SER A 59 0.16 2.13 13.71
C SER A 59 1.58 2.55 13.37
N ARG A 60 2.09 3.57 14.05
CA ARG A 60 3.47 4.01 13.86
C ARG A 60 4.46 2.92 14.27
N GLU A 61 4.17 2.23 15.37
CA GLU A 61 5.00 1.14 15.90
C GLU A 61 5.06 -0.04 14.93
N GLU A 62 3.92 -0.47 14.38
CA GLU A 62 3.85 -1.53 13.37
C GLU A 62 4.56 -1.12 12.06
N ALA A 63 4.45 0.15 11.66
CA ALA A 63 5.17 0.69 10.50
C ALA A 63 6.68 0.66 10.69
N GLU A 64 7.17 1.11 11.84
CA GLU A 64 8.60 1.08 12.19
C GLU A 64 9.12 -0.38 12.29
N GLU A 65 8.32 -1.29 12.87
CA GLU A 65 8.62 -2.72 12.90
C GLU A 65 8.71 -3.31 11.48
N LEU A 66 7.74 -3.03 10.61
CA LEU A 66 7.75 -3.46 9.22
C LEU A 66 9.03 -2.98 8.51
N ILE A 67 9.37 -1.69 8.64
CA ILE A 67 10.57 -1.10 8.03
C ILE A 67 11.83 -1.82 8.51
N SER A 68 11.90 -2.14 9.80
CA SER A 68 13.03 -2.88 10.38
C SER A 68 13.20 -4.29 9.79
N LYS A 69 12.10 -4.92 9.36
CA LYS A 69 12.06 -6.26 8.75
C LYS A 69 12.35 -6.28 7.25
N ILE A 70 12.25 -5.16 6.53
CA ILE A 70 12.47 -5.08 5.07
C ILE A 70 13.77 -5.77 4.61
N PRO A 71 14.92 -5.58 5.29
CA PRO A 71 16.15 -6.27 4.93
C PRO A 71 16.05 -7.80 4.93
N SER A 72 15.30 -8.38 5.88
CA SER A 72 15.13 -9.83 6.04
C SER A 72 13.97 -10.43 5.25
N ILE A 73 13.08 -9.61 4.70
CA ILE A 73 11.97 -10.11 3.86
C ILE A 73 12.53 -10.64 2.55
N GLU A 74 12.35 -11.93 2.27
CA GLU A 74 12.87 -12.57 1.06
C GLU A 74 12.06 -12.20 -0.19
N PRO A 75 12.71 -11.95 -1.34
CA PRO A 75 12.02 -11.75 -2.60
C PRO A 75 11.33 -13.04 -3.06
N VAL A 76 10.40 -12.91 -4.00
CA VAL A 76 9.71 -14.05 -4.61
C VAL A 76 10.63 -14.71 -5.63
N GLU A 77 10.90 -15.99 -5.42
CA GLU A 77 11.67 -16.82 -6.36
C GLU A 77 10.73 -17.67 -7.23
N VAL A 78 10.19 -17.07 -8.29
CA VAL A 78 9.41 -17.80 -9.30
C VAL A 78 9.82 -17.41 -10.71
N GLY A 79 9.56 -18.31 -11.67
CA GLY A 79 9.84 -18.03 -13.09
C GLY A 79 8.95 -16.92 -13.67
N ASP A 80 9.44 -16.28 -14.74
CA ASP A 80 8.79 -15.15 -15.43
C ASP A 80 7.34 -15.41 -15.88
N ARG A 81 6.95 -16.68 -16.08
CA ARG A 81 5.57 -17.04 -16.44
C ARG A 81 4.59 -16.94 -15.25
N MET A 82 5.07 -17.17 -14.03
CA MET A 82 4.23 -17.22 -12.83
C MET A 82 4.27 -15.91 -12.04
N ILE A 83 5.31 -15.09 -12.22
CA ILE A 83 5.54 -13.89 -11.40
C ILE A 83 4.35 -12.93 -11.37
N GLU A 84 3.64 -12.76 -12.48
CA GLU A 84 2.48 -11.88 -12.56
C GLU A 84 1.30 -12.38 -11.72
N ASN A 85 1.06 -13.69 -11.70
CA ASN A 85 0.04 -14.28 -10.84
C ASN A 85 0.41 -14.11 -9.38
N VAL A 86 1.68 -14.35 -9.03
CA VAL A 86 2.15 -14.18 -7.65
C VAL A 86 2.06 -12.73 -7.20
N TYR A 87 2.47 -11.75 -8.01
CA TYR A 87 2.30 -10.34 -7.67
C TYR A 87 0.85 -9.97 -7.43
N ARG A 88 -0.07 -10.46 -8.28
CA ARG A 88 -1.50 -10.24 -8.08
C ARG A 88 -1.95 -10.79 -6.72
N ASP A 89 -1.61 -12.03 -6.42
CA ASP A 89 -2.04 -12.69 -5.17
C ASP A 89 -1.49 -11.94 -3.94
N LEU A 90 -0.22 -11.53 -3.96
CA LEU A 90 0.42 -10.75 -2.89
C LEU A 90 -0.21 -9.36 -2.71
N ILE A 91 -0.56 -8.65 -3.78
CA ILE A 91 -1.27 -7.36 -3.66
C ILE A 91 -2.69 -7.52 -3.10
N HIS A 92 -3.26 -8.72 -3.16
CA HIS A 92 -4.60 -9.02 -2.67
C HIS A 92 -4.64 -9.61 -1.25
N SER A 93 -3.49 -9.93 -0.63
CA SER A 93 -3.46 -10.55 0.70
C SER A 93 -3.78 -9.61 1.87
N ASN A 94 -3.81 -8.29 1.63
CA ASN A 94 -3.91 -7.23 2.64
C ASN A 94 -2.73 -7.16 3.64
N GLU A 95 -1.66 -7.93 3.42
CA GLU A 95 -0.49 -7.94 4.29
C GLU A 95 0.58 -6.93 3.82
N HIS A 96 1.08 -6.09 4.73
CA HIS A 96 2.11 -5.11 4.38
C HIS A 96 3.43 -5.76 3.97
N GLU A 97 3.80 -6.89 4.59
CA GLU A 97 4.99 -7.65 4.21
C GLU A 97 4.91 -8.16 2.77
N ASP A 98 3.73 -8.56 2.29
CA ASP A 98 3.55 -9.00 0.91
C ASP A 98 3.71 -7.86 -0.10
N LEU A 99 3.30 -6.63 0.26
CA LEU A 99 3.60 -5.44 -0.55
C LEU A 99 5.11 -5.20 -0.63
N VAL A 100 5.83 -5.32 0.50
CA VAL A 100 7.29 -5.23 0.54
C VAL A 100 7.93 -6.30 -0.35
N ARG A 101 7.43 -7.54 -0.31
CA ARG A 101 7.91 -8.63 -1.18
C ARG A 101 7.76 -8.27 -2.65
N VAL A 102 6.61 -7.73 -3.07
CA VAL A 102 6.40 -7.29 -4.46
C VAL A 102 7.40 -6.20 -4.85
N ILE A 103 7.54 -5.15 -4.01
CA ILE A 103 8.47 -4.02 -4.23
C ILE A 103 9.91 -4.53 -4.38
N LYS A 104 10.39 -5.32 -3.41
CA LYS A 104 11.75 -5.85 -3.38
C LYS A 104 12.03 -6.75 -4.57
N THR A 105 11.10 -7.66 -4.90
CA THR A 105 11.25 -8.59 -6.03
C THR A 105 11.31 -7.86 -7.37
N ALA A 106 10.36 -6.94 -7.60
CA ALA A 106 10.29 -6.19 -8.85
C ALA A 106 11.52 -5.28 -9.05
N TYR A 107 12.04 -4.70 -7.96
CA TYR A 107 13.29 -3.94 -7.97
C TYR A 107 14.49 -4.81 -8.35
N LEU A 108 14.71 -5.93 -7.64
CA LEU A 108 15.86 -6.81 -7.90
C LEU A 108 15.87 -7.37 -9.33
N ARG A 109 14.72 -7.84 -9.82
CA ARG A 109 14.57 -8.33 -11.21
C ARG A 109 14.81 -7.22 -12.24
N SER A 110 14.41 -6.00 -11.93
CA SER A 110 14.66 -4.83 -12.78
C SER A 110 16.14 -4.50 -12.86
N GLU A 111 16.85 -4.52 -11.73
CA GLU A 111 18.30 -4.26 -11.69
C GLU A 111 19.09 -5.36 -12.41
N GLU A 112 18.71 -6.63 -12.24
CA GLU A 112 19.33 -7.76 -12.96
C GLU A 112 19.21 -7.58 -14.50
N LYS A 113 18.04 -7.15 -14.98
CA LYS A 113 17.84 -6.87 -16.41
C LYS A 113 18.69 -5.70 -16.89
N LEU A 114 18.77 -4.62 -16.11
CA LEU A 114 19.58 -3.46 -16.45
C LEU A 114 21.08 -3.79 -16.51
N GLN A 115 21.57 -4.61 -15.59
CA GLN A 115 22.97 -5.09 -15.61
C GLN A 115 23.29 -5.89 -16.87
N LYS A 116 22.29 -6.58 -17.45
CA LYS A 116 22.39 -7.29 -18.73
C LYS A 116 22.17 -6.39 -19.95
N GLY A 117 22.03 -5.08 -19.78
CA GLY A 117 21.73 -4.12 -20.86
C GLY A 117 20.31 -4.22 -21.41
N LEU A 118 19.40 -4.90 -20.70
CA LEU A 118 18.01 -5.07 -21.10
C LEU A 118 17.11 -4.00 -20.46
N ARG A 119 15.96 -3.76 -21.08
CA ARG A 119 14.93 -2.89 -20.50
C ARG A 119 14.22 -3.58 -19.34
N ARG A 120 13.86 -2.80 -18.33
CA ARG A 120 12.97 -3.22 -17.24
C ARG A 120 11.66 -3.79 -17.80
N SER A 121 11.15 -4.85 -17.19
CA SER A 121 9.86 -5.44 -17.53
C SER A 121 8.72 -4.47 -17.21
N GLU A 122 7.78 -4.29 -18.13
CA GLU A 122 6.59 -3.47 -17.86
C GLU A 122 5.75 -4.03 -16.70
N LYS A 123 5.72 -5.36 -16.55
CA LYS A 123 5.04 -6.02 -15.43
C LYS A 123 5.68 -5.64 -14.11
N ASP A 124 7.00 -5.79 -13.98
CA ASP A 124 7.73 -5.43 -12.77
C ASP A 124 7.53 -3.94 -12.43
N LYS A 125 7.60 -3.03 -13.41
CA LYS A 125 7.31 -1.59 -13.19
C LYS A 125 5.89 -1.35 -12.69
N THR A 126 4.90 -2.04 -13.27
CA THR A 126 3.49 -1.83 -12.95
C THR A 126 3.19 -2.29 -11.53
N TYR A 127 3.57 -3.51 -11.19
CA TYR A 127 3.33 -4.07 -9.86
C TYR A 127 4.17 -3.40 -8.77
N PHE A 128 5.40 -2.97 -9.08
CA PHE A 128 6.21 -2.15 -8.19
C PHE A 128 5.46 -0.87 -7.80
N ARG A 129 5.02 -0.07 -8.79
CA ARG A 129 4.31 1.19 -8.54
C ARG A 129 3.00 0.99 -7.80
N MET A 130 2.28 -0.11 -8.08
CA MET A 130 1.05 -0.42 -7.38
C MET A 130 1.30 -0.74 -5.91
N ALA A 131 2.23 -1.64 -5.61
CA ALA A 131 2.55 -2.03 -4.25
C ALA A 131 3.14 -0.86 -3.45
N GLU A 132 4.04 -0.10 -4.06
CA GLU A 132 4.63 1.12 -3.49
C GLU A 132 3.56 2.15 -3.17
N LYS A 133 2.65 2.43 -4.12
CA LYS A 133 1.56 3.38 -3.92
C LYS A 133 0.68 2.98 -2.74
N ILE A 134 0.30 1.70 -2.63
CA ILE A 134 -0.53 1.20 -1.53
C ILE A 134 0.21 1.37 -0.21
N LEU A 135 1.44 0.86 -0.12
CA LEU A 135 2.21 0.84 1.12
C LEU A 135 2.54 2.25 1.60
N TYR A 136 3.11 3.10 0.74
CA TYR A 136 3.59 4.42 1.15
C TYR A 136 2.47 5.42 1.35
N SER A 137 1.34 5.30 0.64
CA SER A 137 0.16 6.11 0.96
C SER A 137 -0.30 5.87 2.40
N GLU A 138 -0.25 4.62 2.86
CA GLU A 138 -0.62 4.28 4.23
C GLU A 138 0.43 4.69 5.25
N LEU A 139 1.70 4.32 5.03
CA LEU A 139 2.79 4.70 5.93
C LEU A 139 2.92 6.22 6.09
N SER A 140 2.64 6.98 5.02
CA SER A 140 2.70 8.44 5.07
C SER A 140 1.79 9.05 6.14
N VAL A 141 0.64 8.42 6.39
CA VAL A 141 -0.32 8.90 7.39
C VAL A 141 0.20 8.66 8.80
N CYS A 142 0.69 7.46 9.12
CA CYS A 142 1.15 7.15 10.48
C CYS A 142 2.52 7.75 10.80
N LEU A 143 3.36 7.98 9.79
CA LEU A 143 4.66 8.64 9.94
C LEU A 143 4.58 10.16 9.86
N GLU A 144 3.39 10.73 9.60
CA GLU A 144 3.15 12.16 9.42
C GLU A 144 4.08 12.78 8.37
N LYS A 145 4.18 12.13 7.21
CA LYS A 145 5.03 12.50 6.09
C LYS A 145 4.22 12.65 4.81
N THR A 146 4.75 13.37 3.83
CA THR A 146 4.26 13.26 2.45
C THR A 146 4.65 11.91 1.85
N TYR A 147 4.03 11.54 0.72
CA TYR A 147 4.38 10.33 -0.03
C TYR A 147 5.88 10.27 -0.35
N ASN A 148 6.44 11.35 -0.88
CA ASN A 148 7.86 11.41 -1.27
C ASN A 148 8.78 11.33 -0.04
N GLU A 149 8.47 12.04 1.04
CA GLU A 149 9.25 11.96 2.29
C GLU A 149 9.19 10.56 2.92
N THR A 150 8.07 9.86 2.74
CA THR A 150 7.90 8.48 3.22
C THR A 150 8.77 7.51 2.42
N GLU A 151 8.77 7.62 1.10
CA GLU A 151 9.66 6.84 0.23
C GLU A 151 11.13 7.06 0.61
N GLU A 152 11.57 8.32 0.71
CA GLU A 152 12.93 8.67 1.11
C GLU A 152 13.29 8.14 2.50
N TYR A 153 12.37 8.26 3.45
CA TYR A 153 12.54 7.74 4.81
C TYR A 153 12.74 6.23 4.81
N VAL A 154 11.85 5.47 4.18
CA VAL A 154 11.94 3.99 4.10
C VAL A 154 13.26 3.57 3.45
N VAL A 155 13.62 4.17 2.31
CA VAL A 155 14.88 3.86 1.62
C VAL A 155 16.10 4.16 2.49
N SER A 156 16.09 5.28 3.22
CA SER A 156 17.18 5.65 4.12
C SER A 156 17.33 4.63 5.27
N GLN A 157 16.23 4.21 5.89
CA GLN A 157 16.24 3.23 6.97
C GLN A 157 16.77 1.89 6.49
N VAL A 158 16.28 1.40 5.35
CA VAL A 158 16.73 0.13 4.76
C VAL A 158 18.24 0.16 4.46
N ARG A 159 18.77 1.29 3.96
CA ARG A 159 20.21 1.44 3.74
C ARG A 159 21.01 1.37 5.05
N LEU A 160 20.57 2.08 6.08
CA LEU A 160 21.22 2.06 7.40
C LEU A 160 21.22 0.66 8.00
N LEU A 161 20.09 -0.04 7.94
CA LEU A 161 19.95 -1.41 8.45
C LEU A 161 20.83 -2.41 7.71
N ASN A 162 20.99 -2.26 6.39
CA ASN A 162 21.90 -3.11 5.63
C ASN A 162 23.38 -2.80 5.91
N ALA A 163 23.74 -1.56 6.25
CA ALA A 163 25.11 -1.18 6.59
C ALA A 163 25.53 -1.62 8.01
N ALA A 164 24.56 -1.89 8.88
CA ALA A 164 24.79 -2.35 10.26
C ALA A 164 24.94 -3.88 10.39
N LYS A 165 24.79 -4.64 9.30
CA LYS A 165 24.98 -6.09 9.22
C LYS A 165 26.41 -6.42 8.77
#